data_AF-A0A059X603-F1
#
_entry.id   AF-A0A059X603-F1
#
_cell.length_a   1.000
_cell.length_b   1.000
_cell.length_c   1.000
_cell.angle_alpha   90.00
_cell.angle_beta   90.00
_cell.angle_gamma   90.00
#
_symmetry.space_group_name_H-M   'P 1'
#
loop_
_entity.id
_entity.type
_entity.pdbx_description
1 polymer ?
#
loop_
_entity_poly.entity_id
_entity_poly.type
_entity_poly.pdbx_seq_one_letter_code
_entity_poly.pdbx_strand_id
1 'polypeptide(L)'
;HHPSQTIPGELRQAWLEEIHPTAEIHLVPDEHGDDTADWARFTINHLGRAPDIVFSSETYGPRFAALMNARHVMVDLARANVPTSGRTIRADPLNHLQFLEPCVRAYYVKRVVLIGAESTGKSTLAPLLAAHYQTQWVPEYGREYWQQKVAGLSMDQPLPPWSDEEFVHIATEQQRRENL
;
A
#
# COMPACT_ATOMS: atom_id res chain seq x y z
N HIS A 1 0.77 -3.23 -21.69
CA HIS A 1 1.60 -3.96 -20.71
C HIS A 1 2.98 -4.22 -21.31
N HIS A 2 4.04 -3.60 -20.79
CA HIS A 2 5.39 -3.83 -21.30
C HIS A 2 5.96 -5.17 -20.76
N PRO A 3 6.58 -6.05 -21.56
CA PRO A 3 6.99 -7.40 -21.13
C PRO A 3 7.96 -7.45 -19.94
N SER A 4 8.73 -6.38 -19.71
CA SER A 4 9.65 -6.27 -18.56
C SER A 4 8.97 -5.88 -17.25
N GLN A 5 7.68 -5.49 -17.28
CA GLN A 5 6.92 -5.13 -16.09
C GLN A 5 6.24 -6.37 -15.52
N THR A 6 6.63 -6.76 -14.30
CA THR A 6 6.08 -7.95 -13.63
C THR A 6 4.79 -7.65 -12.85
N ILE A 7 4.47 -6.38 -12.64
CA ILE A 7 3.27 -5.93 -11.93
C ILE A 7 2.32 -5.29 -12.95
N PRO A 8 1.08 -5.80 -13.09
CA PRO A 8 0.09 -5.26 -14.02
C PRO A 8 -0.13 -3.75 -13.84
N GLY A 9 -0.38 -3.04 -14.94
CA GLY A 9 -0.55 -1.58 -14.91
C GLY A 9 -1.81 -1.16 -14.16
N GLU A 10 -2.88 -1.92 -14.34
CA GLU A 10 -4.19 -1.73 -13.72
C GLU A 10 -4.09 -1.91 -12.19
N LEU A 11 -3.26 -2.85 -11.74
CA LEU A 11 -3.02 -3.05 -10.32
C LEU A 11 -2.22 -1.88 -9.71
N ARG A 12 -1.22 -1.37 -10.43
CA ARG A 12 -0.46 -0.18 -10.01
C ARG A 12 -1.34 1.08 -9.98
N GLN A 13 -2.26 1.22 -10.93
CA GLN A 13 -3.25 2.30 -10.94
C GLN A 13 -4.14 2.22 -9.70
N ALA A 14 -4.72 1.05 -9.40
CA ALA A 14 -5.58 0.87 -8.23
C ALA A 14 -4.87 1.23 -6.92
N TRP A 15 -3.58 0.87 -6.77
CA TRP A 15 -2.79 1.29 -5.61
C TRP A 15 -2.64 2.81 -5.52
N LEU A 16 -2.34 3.50 -6.62
CA LEU A 16 -2.20 4.96 -6.62
C LEU A 16 -3.52 5.67 -6.31
N GLU A 17 -4.64 5.14 -6.80
CA GLU A 17 -5.99 5.66 -6.50
C GLU A 17 -6.34 5.48 -5.01
N GLU A 18 -5.95 4.36 -4.39
CA GLU A 18 -6.11 4.14 -2.95
C GLU A 18 -5.24 5.08 -2.11
N ILE A 19 -3.96 5.25 -2.48
CA ILE A 19 -2.99 6.08 -1.76
C ILE A 19 -3.30 7.57 -1.92
N HIS A 20 -3.80 7.97 -3.09
CA HIS A 20 -4.08 9.35 -3.45
C HIS A 20 -5.52 9.53 -3.99
N PRO A 21 -6.54 9.39 -3.13
CA PRO A 21 -7.95 9.36 -3.56
C PRO A 21 -8.45 10.69 -4.16
N THR A 22 -7.70 11.77 -4.00
CA THR A 22 -8.01 13.09 -4.57
C THR A 22 -7.27 13.36 -5.89
N ALA A 23 -6.39 12.45 -6.32
CA ALA A 23 -5.64 12.60 -7.56
C ALA A 23 -6.36 11.87 -8.71
N GLU A 24 -6.34 12.48 -9.89
CA GLU A 24 -6.73 11.80 -11.13
C GLU A 24 -5.54 10.98 -11.64
N ILE A 25 -5.70 9.65 -11.73
CA ILE A 25 -4.65 8.74 -12.17
C ILE A 25 -4.93 8.31 -13.62
N HIS A 26 -3.98 8.58 -14.51
CA HIS A 26 -4.06 8.14 -15.90
C HIS A 26 -3.10 6.98 -16.15
N LEU A 27 -3.65 5.79 -16.43
CA LEU A 27 -2.88 4.67 -16.97
C LEU A 27 -2.65 4.90 -18.47
N VAL A 28 -1.39 5.08 -18.86
CA VAL A 28 -1.00 5.34 -20.25
C VAL A 28 -0.22 4.17 -20.85
N PRO A 29 -0.34 3.91 -22.16
CA PRO A 29 0.46 2.89 -22.84
C PRO A 29 1.96 3.21 -22.78
N ASP A 30 2.76 2.18 -22.58
CA ASP A 30 4.22 2.24 -22.61
C ASP A 30 4.71 1.85 -24.02
N GLU A 31 4.38 2.69 -25.00
CA GLU A 31 4.58 2.42 -26.43
C GLU A 31 5.60 3.37 -27.10
N HIS A 32 5.95 4.45 -26.40
CA HIS A 32 6.95 5.41 -26.86
C HIS A 32 8.35 4.99 -26.39
N GLY A 33 9.36 5.23 -27.22
CA GLY A 33 10.76 5.10 -26.81
C GLY A 33 11.19 6.19 -25.83
N ASP A 34 12.50 6.31 -25.59
CA ASP A 34 13.05 7.25 -24.60
C ASP A 34 13.11 8.72 -25.07
N ASP A 35 12.39 9.11 -26.13
CA ASP A 35 12.40 10.49 -26.63
C ASP A 35 11.49 11.40 -25.79
N THR A 36 12.11 12.33 -25.07
CA THR A 36 11.44 13.33 -24.24
C THR A 36 10.45 14.21 -25.03
N ALA A 37 10.73 14.52 -26.30
CA ALA A 37 9.87 15.35 -27.14
C ALA A 37 8.60 14.63 -27.59
N ASP A 38 8.69 13.33 -27.85
CA ASP A 38 7.52 12.51 -28.17
C ASP A 38 6.62 12.36 -26.95
N TRP A 39 7.20 12.08 -25.77
CA TRP A 39 6.46 12.04 -24.51
C TRP A 39 5.78 13.37 -24.19
N ALA A 40 6.44 14.51 -24.40
CA ALA A 40 5.84 15.83 -24.13
C ALA A 40 4.62 16.09 -25.02
N ARG A 41 4.71 15.72 -26.30
CA ARG A 41 3.59 15.82 -27.26
C ARG A 41 2.45 14.88 -26.89
N PHE A 42 2.77 13.64 -26.53
CA PHE A 42 1.81 12.66 -26.05
C PHE A 42 1.05 13.19 -24.82
N THR A 43 1.76 13.73 -23.82
CA THR A 43 1.15 14.27 -22.60
C THR A 43 0.18 15.42 -22.89
N ILE A 44 0.53 16.38 -23.75
CA ILE A 44 -0.39 17.47 -24.12
C ILE A 44 -1.65 16.93 -24.80
N ASN A 45 -1.49 16.00 -25.74
CA ASN A 45 -2.61 15.41 -26.47
C ASN A 45 -3.53 14.60 -25.54
N HIS A 46 -2.93 13.81 -24.65
CA HIS A 46 -3.65 12.97 -23.68
C HIS A 46 -4.44 13.80 -22.67
N LEU A 47 -3.85 14.89 -22.16
CA LEU A 47 -4.51 15.80 -21.22
C LEU A 47 -5.45 16.81 -21.90
N GLY A 48 -5.36 16.97 -23.22
CA GLY A 48 -6.04 18.03 -23.97
C GLY A 48 -5.52 19.45 -23.69
N ARG A 49 -4.44 19.57 -22.90
CA ARG A 49 -3.81 20.84 -22.50
C ARG A 49 -2.38 20.60 -22.03
N ALA A 50 -1.58 21.66 -21.98
CA ALA A 50 -0.31 21.62 -21.28
C ALA A 50 -0.52 21.58 -19.75
N PRO A 51 0.26 20.77 -19.02
CA PRO A 51 0.28 20.84 -17.57
C PRO A 51 0.95 22.14 -17.10
N ASP A 52 0.54 22.65 -15.95
CA ASP A 52 1.13 23.87 -15.37
C ASP A 52 2.49 23.59 -14.71
N ILE A 53 2.62 22.42 -14.07
CA ILE A 53 3.80 22.00 -13.32
C ILE A 53 4.12 20.53 -13.59
N VAL A 54 5.41 20.22 -13.72
CA VAL A 54 5.96 18.87 -13.80
C VAL A 54 6.88 18.63 -12.61
N PHE A 55 6.62 17.55 -11.87
CA PHE A 55 7.50 17.07 -10.80
C PHE A 55 8.30 15.87 -11.29
N SER A 56 9.61 15.87 -11.05
CA SER A 56 10.43 14.67 -11.28
C SER A 56 11.71 14.69 -10.45
N SER A 57 12.32 13.52 -10.31
CA SER A 57 13.62 13.32 -9.67
C SER A 57 14.72 13.02 -10.68
N GLU A 58 14.48 13.31 -11.96
CA GLU A 58 15.32 12.90 -13.09
C GLU A 58 15.85 14.11 -13.87
N THR A 59 17.07 14.01 -14.39
CA THR A 59 17.77 15.12 -15.08
C THR A 59 17.12 15.54 -16.40
N TYR A 60 16.30 14.68 -17.01
CA TYR A 60 15.52 15.04 -18.20
C TYR A 60 14.27 15.88 -17.88
N GLY A 61 13.86 15.95 -16.61
CA GLY A 61 12.65 16.66 -16.15
C GLY A 61 12.54 18.12 -16.61
N PRO A 62 13.60 18.94 -16.47
CA PRO A 62 13.58 20.33 -16.96
C PRO A 62 13.30 20.44 -18.46
N ARG A 63 13.89 19.55 -19.28
CA ARG A 63 13.64 19.53 -20.73
C ARG A 63 12.20 19.12 -21.04
N PHE A 64 11.71 18.08 -20.38
CA PHE A 64 10.33 17.61 -20.54
C PHE A 64 9.30 18.70 -20.23
N ALA A 65 9.47 19.41 -19.12
CA ALA A 65 8.61 20.53 -18.74
C ALA A 65 8.69 21.69 -19.74
N ALA A 66 9.91 22.07 -20.16
CA ALA A 66 10.12 23.17 -21.11
C ALA A 66 9.43 22.92 -22.46
N LEU A 67 9.44 21.67 -22.95
CA LEU A 67 8.76 21.28 -24.19
C LEU A 67 7.23 21.46 -24.13
N MET A 68 6.65 21.46 -22.93
CA MET A 68 5.21 21.70 -22.72
C MET A 68 4.91 23.11 -22.22
N ASN A 69 5.91 23.99 -22.11
CA ASN A 69 5.80 25.29 -21.46
C ASN A 69 5.30 25.21 -19.99
N ALA A 70 5.67 24.14 -19.30
CA ALA A 70 5.33 23.89 -17.89
C ALA A 70 6.48 24.31 -16.98
N ARG A 71 6.17 24.65 -15.72
CA ARG A 71 7.20 24.83 -14.68
C ARG A 71 7.74 23.46 -14.25
N HIS A 72 9.06 23.30 -14.18
CA HIS A 72 9.65 22.12 -13.54
C HIS A 72 9.86 22.33 -12.05
N VAL A 73 9.59 21.29 -11.26
CA VAL A 73 9.98 21.17 -9.86
C VAL A 73 10.80 19.89 -9.69
N MET A 74 12.10 20.06 -9.44
CA MET A 74 12.99 18.95 -9.10
C MET A 74 12.68 18.45 -7.69
N VAL A 75 12.45 17.15 -7.55
CA VAL A 75 12.15 16.48 -6.27
C VAL A 75 13.25 15.49 -5.96
N ASP A 76 13.99 15.71 -4.87
CA ASP A 76 14.94 14.75 -4.29
C ASP A 76 15.86 14.02 -5.30
N LEU A 77 16.53 14.76 -6.19
CA LEU A 77 17.44 14.19 -7.21
C LEU A 77 18.53 13.29 -6.59
N ALA A 78 19.03 13.66 -5.41
CA ALA A 78 20.05 12.91 -4.69
C ALA A 78 19.51 11.68 -3.95
N ARG A 79 18.18 11.48 -3.92
CA ARG A 79 17.48 10.43 -3.16
C ARG A 79 17.84 10.42 -1.68
N ALA A 80 17.97 11.61 -1.09
CA ALA A 80 18.34 11.78 0.31
C ALA A 80 17.18 11.41 1.25
N ASN A 81 15.94 11.66 0.84
CA ASN A 81 14.75 11.35 1.66
C ASN A 81 14.26 9.92 1.43
N VAL A 82 14.32 9.44 0.18
CA VAL A 82 13.89 8.09 -0.20
C VAL A 82 15.04 7.36 -0.91
N PRO A 83 16.03 6.81 -0.17
CA PRO A 83 17.28 6.27 -0.71
C PRO A 83 17.12 4.85 -1.29
N THR A 84 16.15 4.65 -2.18
CA THR A 84 15.89 3.36 -2.82
C THR A 84 15.50 3.52 -4.29
N SER A 85 15.12 2.43 -4.96
CA SER A 85 14.58 2.42 -6.32
C SER A 85 13.56 1.32 -6.50
N GLY A 86 12.65 1.47 -7.47
CA GLY A 86 11.73 0.39 -7.82
C GLY A 86 12.45 -0.89 -8.26
N ARG A 87 13.66 -0.79 -8.84
CA ARG A 87 14.49 -1.97 -9.17
C ARG A 87 14.97 -2.68 -7.90
N THR A 88 15.48 -1.93 -6.93
CA THR A 88 15.96 -2.44 -5.64
C THR A 88 14.83 -3.14 -4.88
N ILE A 89 13.67 -2.49 -4.77
CA ILE A 89 12.51 -3.06 -4.07
C ILE A 89 12.04 -4.34 -4.74
N ARG A 90 11.90 -4.37 -6.08
CA ARG A 90 11.44 -5.58 -6.77
C ARG A 90 12.41 -6.76 -6.67
N ALA A 91 13.71 -6.50 -6.46
CA ALA A 91 14.71 -7.54 -6.29
C ALA A 91 14.65 -8.18 -4.88
N ASP A 92 14.28 -7.42 -3.86
CA ASP A 92 14.20 -7.89 -2.47
C ASP A 92 13.09 -7.19 -1.67
N PRO A 93 11.81 -7.45 -1.97
CA PRO A 93 10.71 -6.65 -1.45
C PRO A 93 10.52 -6.81 0.06
N LEU A 94 10.80 -8.00 0.61
CA LEU A 94 10.56 -8.29 2.03
C LEU A 94 11.53 -7.53 2.95
N ASN A 95 12.73 -7.20 2.49
CA ASN A 95 13.70 -6.37 3.23
C ASN A 95 13.52 -4.86 3.01
N HIS A 96 12.54 -4.46 2.18
CA HIS A 96 12.28 -3.07 1.80
C HIS A 96 10.81 -2.64 2.03
N LEU A 97 10.05 -3.40 2.83
CA LEU A 97 8.63 -3.14 3.09
C LEU A 97 8.37 -1.75 3.71
N GLN A 98 9.33 -1.18 4.44
CA GLN A 98 9.25 0.16 5.03
C GLN A 98 9.12 1.28 4.00
N PHE A 99 9.46 1.03 2.73
CA PHE A 99 9.32 2.00 1.63
C PHE A 99 8.01 1.84 0.85
N LEU A 100 7.15 0.90 1.24
CA LEU A 100 5.92 0.57 0.54
C LEU A 100 4.71 0.95 1.37
N GLU A 101 3.69 1.50 0.71
CA GLU A 101 2.37 1.70 1.32
C GLU A 101 1.69 0.33 1.56
N PRO A 102 0.77 0.21 2.55
CA PRO A 102 0.16 -1.07 2.93
C PRO A 102 -0.46 -1.86 1.77
N CYS A 103 -1.16 -1.19 0.85
CA CYS A 103 -1.78 -1.85 -0.32
C CYS A 103 -0.74 -2.46 -1.28
N VAL A 104 0.45 -1.87 -1.35
CA VAL A 104 1.58 -2.38 -2.14
C VAL A 104 2.32 -3.49 -1.39
N ARG A 105 2.50 -3.38 -0.06
CA ARG A 105 3.09 -4.45 0.76
C ARG A 105 2.26 -5.73 0.66
N ALA A 106 0.93 -5.62 0.67
CA ALA A 106 0.01 -6.75 0.58
C ALA A 106 0.21 -7.60 -0.68
N TYR A 107 0.76 -7.03 -1.74
CA TYR A 107 1.12 -7.77 -2.96
C TYR A 107 2.32 -8.70 -2.77
N TYR A 108 3.29 -8.30 -1.94
CA TYR A 108 4.54 -9.04 -1.73
C TYR A 108 4.47 -9.98 -0.52
N VAL A 109 3.68 -9.65 0.49
CA VAL A 109 3.61 -10.39 1.75
C VAL A 109 2.56 -11.50 1.67
N LYS A 110 2.97 -12.74 1.98
CA LYS A 110 2.04 -13.86 2.15
C LYS A 110 1.37 -13.77 3.52
N ARG A 111 0.05 -13.81 3.54
CA ARG A 111 -0.74 -13.82 4.79
C ARG A 111 -1.21 -15.25 5.08
N VAL A 112 -0.96 -15.70 6.31
CA VAL A 112 -1.38 -17.01 6.79
C VAL A 112 -2.37 -16.79 7.93
N VAL A 113 -3.62 -17.22 7.75
CA VAL A 113 -4.68 -17.08 8.75
C VAL A 113 -4.95 -18.43 9.39
N LEU A 114 -4.87 -18.50 10.71
CA LEU A 114 -5.23 -19.69 11.48
C LEU A 114 -6.73 -19.63 11.81
N ILE A 115 -7.51 -20.55 11.25
CA ILE A 115 -8.96 -20.64 11.47
C ILE A 115 -9.28 -21.88 12.30
N GLY A 116 -10.23 -21.77 13.23
CA GLY A 116 -10.69 -22.89 14.05
C GLY A 116 -11.51 -22.43 15.25
N ALA A 117 -12.21 -23.37 15.89
CA ALA A 117 -13.08 -23.10 17.05
C ALA A 117 -12.32 -22.44 18.22
N GLU A 118 -13.04 -21.81 19.14
CA GLU A 118 -12.42 -21.25 20.34
C GLU A 118 -11.65 -22.32 21.14
N SER A 119 -10.54 -21.91 21.75
CA SER A 119 -9.71 -22.78 22.59
C SER A 119 -9.03 -23.97 21.90
N THR A 120 -8.95 -23.98 20.56
CA THR A 120 -8.19 -25.01 19.80
C THR A 120 -6.70 -24.73 19.65
N GLY A 121 -6.12 -23.88 20.51
CA GLY A 121 -4.68 -23.62 20.54
C GLY A 121 -4.16 -22.61 19.50
N LYS A 122 -5.03 -21.93 18.73
CA LYS A 122 -4.61 -20.91 17.74
C LYS A 122 -3.75 -19.81 18.35
N SER A 123 -4.17 -19.26 19.49
CA SER A 123 -3.45 -18.21 20.22
C SER A 123 -2.12 -18.70 20.82
N THR A 124 -1.92 -20.02 20.90
CA THR A 124 -0.63 -20.63 21.27
C THR A 124 0.23 -20.87 20.03
N LEU A 125 -0.36 -21.37 18.94
CA LEU A 125 0.37 -21.73 17.72
C LEU A 125 0.85 -20.50 16.94
N ALA A 126 0.04 -19.43 16.84
CA ALA A 126 0.40 -18.22 16.10
C ALA A 126 1.74 -17.59 16.55
N PRO A 127 1.96 -17.27 17.84
CA PRO A 127 3.24 -16.72 18.30
C PRO A 127 4.41 -17.70 18.12
N LEU A 128 4.18 -19.01 18.25
CA LEU A 128 5.23 -20.02 18.02
C LEU A 128 5.66 -20.08 16.56
N LEU A 129 4.71 -20.03 15.62
CA LEU A 129 5.01 -19.97 14.18
C LEU A 129 5.72 -18.65 13.84
N ALA A 130 5.27 -17.53 14.41
CA ALA A 130 5.91 -16.23 14.21
C ALA A 130 7.37 -16.24 14.66
N ALA A 131 7.65 -16.78 15.85
CA ALA A 131 9.01 -16.93 16.35
C ALA A 131 9.86 -17.87 15.46
N HIS A 132 9.29 -19.00 15.04
CA HIS A 132 9.98 -19.98 14.18
C HIS A 132 10.36 -19.42 12.81
N TYR A 133 9.44 -18.69 12.17
CA TYR A 133 9.65 -18.08 10.85
C TYR A 133 10.23 -16.66 10.92
N GLN A 134 10.57 -16.17 12.12
CA GLN A 134 11.08 -14.82 12.35
C GLN A 134 10.20 -13.73 11.70
N THR A 135 8.90 -13.86 11.87
CA THR A 135 7.89 -12.95 11.31
C THR A 135 6.99 -12.39 12.41
N GLN A 136 6.09 -11.49 12.04
CA GLN A 136 5.09 -10.92 12.93
C GLN A 136 3.82 -11.78 12.96
N TRP A 137 3.06 -11.67 14.04
CA TRP A 137 1.69 -12.19 14.11
C TRP A 137 0.79 -11.11 14.70
N VAL A 138 -0.49 -11.16 14.32
CA VAL A 138 -1.51 -10.24 14.82
C VAL A 138 -2.49 -11.04 15.68
N PRO A 139 -2.69 -10.67 16.95
CA PRO A 139 -3.71 -11.28 17.79
C PRO A 139 -5.13 -11.07 17.24
N GLU A 140 -6.04 -11.93 17.68
CA GLU A 140 -7.48 -11.79 17.42
C GLU A 140 -8.02 -10.59 18.22
N TYR A 141 -8.34 -9.48 17.54
CA TYR A 141 -8.83 -8.28 18.20
C TYR A 141 -10.22 -8.47 18.85
N GLY A 142 -11.08 -9.31 18.26
CA GLY A 142 -12.40 -9.59 18.83
C GLY A 142 -12.34 -10.12 20.28
N ARG A 143 -11.30 -10.90 20.61
CA ARG A 143 -11.05 -11.37 21.98
C ARG A 143 -10.68 -10.23 22.92
N GLU A 144 -9.77 -9.36 22.50
CA GLU A 144 -9.37 -8.18 23.27
C GLU A 144 -10.56 -7.25 23.51
N TYR A 145 -11.34 -6.98 22.47
CA TYR A 145 -12.54 -6.15 22.55
C TYR A 145 -13.57 -6.73 23.53
N TRP A 146 -13.84 -8.04 23.45
CA TRP A 146 -14.74 -8.70 24.39
C TRP A 146 -14.29 -8.58 25.84
N GLN A 147 -13.01 -8.84 26.12
CA GLN A 147 -12.43 -8.73 27.45
C GLN A 147 -12.57 -7.32 28.03
N GLN A 148 -12.39 -6.30 27.19
CA GLN A 148 -12.60 -4.90 27.58
C GLN A 148 -14.08 -4.60 27.84
N LYS A 149 -14.99 -5.09 26.99
CA LYS A 149 -16.44 -4.88 27.10
C LYS A 149 -17.01 -5.44 28.40
N VAL A 150 -16.50 -6.58 28.86
CA VAL A 150 -16.94 -7.22 30.10
C VAL A 150 -16.06 -6.85 31.30
N ALA A 151 -15.02 -6.02 31.11
CA ALA A 151 -14.14 -5.60 32.18
C ALA A 151 -14.94 -4.80 33.23
N GLY A 152 -15.07 -5.36 34.43
CA GLY A 152 -15.82 -4.75 35.53
C GLY A 152 -17.24 -5.30 35.72
N LEU A 153 -17.70 -6.22 34.87
CA LEU A 153 -18.90 -6.99 35.15
C LEU A 153 -18.61 -8.11 36.15
N SER A 154 -19.52 -8.31 37.10
CA SER A 154 -19.48 -9.45 38.00
C SER A 154 -20.09 -10.70 37.34
N MET A 155 -19.71 -11.89 37.82
CA MET A 155 -20.11 -13.18 37.21
C MET A 155 -21.63 -13.44 37.20
N ASP A 156 -22.38 -12.72 38.02
CA ASP A 156 -23.83 -12.78 38.16
C ASP A 156 -24.58 -11.78 37.25
N GLN A 157 -23.87 -10.86 36.61
CA GLN A 157 -24.47 -9.91 35.68
C GLN A 157 -24.67 -10.55 34.29
N PRO A 158 -25.76 -10.21 33.59
CA PRO A 158 -25.97 -10.67 32.23
C PRO A 158 -24.87 -10.12 31.31
N LEU A 159 -24.39 -10.97 30.41
CA LEU A 159 -23.43 -10.56 29.40
C LEU A 159 -24.07 -9.55 28.43
N PRO A 160 -23.36 -8.47 28.06
CA PRO A 160 -23.88 -7.49 27.13
C PRO A 160 -24.02 -8.11 25.74
N PRO A 161 -25.13 -7.84 25.02
CA PRO A 161 -25.36 -8.39 23.69
C PRO A 161 -24.36 -7.82 22.68
N TRP A 162 -24.11 -8.56 21.60
CA TRP A 162 -23.37 -8.07 20.45
C TRP A 162 -24.25 -7.21 19.55
N SER A 163 -23.68 -6.15 18.97
CA SER A 163 -24.32 -5.38 17.89
C SER A 163 -23.57 -5.49 16.57
N ASP A 164 -24.24 -5.19 15.47
CA ASP A 164 -23.64 -5.19 14.13
C ASP A 164 -22.51 -4.16 14.01
N GLU A 165 -22.65 -3.00 14.65
CA GLU A 165 -21.62 -1.95 14.69
C GLU A 165 -20.33 -2.44 15.34
N GLU A 166 -20.42 -3.30 16.35
CA GLU A 166 -19.24 -3.88 17.00
C GLU A 166 -18.52 -4.85 16.08
N PHE A 167 -19.24 -5.65 15.29
CA PHE A 167 -18.60 -6.53 14.31
C PHE A 167 -17.88 -5.74 13.22
N VAL A 168 -18.48 -4.64 12.74
CA VAL A 168 -17.81 -3.73 11.79
C VAL A 168 -16.57 -3.13 12.42
N HIS A 169 -16.65 -2.61 13.64
CA HIS A 169 -15.50 -2.06 14.37
C HIS A 169 -14.38 -3.08 14.56
N ILE A 170 -14.71 -4.30 15.01
CA ILE A 170 -13.74 -5.38 15.19
C ILE A 170 -13.06 -5.73 13.87
N ALA A 171 -13.82 -5.85 12.78
CA ALA A 171 -13.27 -6.16 11.46
C ALA A 171 -12.36 -5.05 10.91
N THR A 172 -12.74 -3.77 11.12
CA THR A 172 -11.94 -2.62 10.72
C THR A 172 -10.63 -2.55 11.50
N GLU A 173 -10.68 -2.71 12.82
CA GLU A 173 -9.47 -2.66 13.65
C GLU A 173 -8.56 -3.86 13.43
N GLN A 174 -9.12 -5.06 13.21
CA GLN A 174 -8.35 -6.25 12.84
C GLN A 174 -7.57 -6.00 11.54
N GLN A 175 -8.23 -5.50 10.50
CA GLN A 175 -7.58 -5.16 9.23
C GLN A 175 -6.51 -4.07 9.41
N ARG A 176 -6.78 -3.04 10.21
CA ARG A 176 -5.81 -1.99 10.50
C ARG A 176 -4.54 -2.57 11.12
N ARG A 177 -4.67 -3.45 12.11
CA ARG A 177 -3.52 -4.10 12.77
C ARG A 177 -2.73 -5.03 11.86
N GLU A 178 -3.41 -5.71 10.93
CA GLU A 178 -2.78 -6.58 9.94
C GLU A 178 -2.03 -5.84 8.84
N ASN A 179 -2.27 -4.53 8.71
CA ASN A 179 -1.68 -3.68 7.68
C ASN A 179 -0.59 -2.73 8.23
N LEU A 180 -0.26 -2.81 9.53
CA LEU A 180 0.85 -2.08 10.16
C LEU A 180 2.20 -2.60 9.66
#